data_AF-A0A2W4S147-F1
#
_entry.id   AF-A0A2W4S147-F1
#
_cell.length_a   1.000
_cell.length_b   1.000
_cell.length_c   1.000
_cell.angle_alpha   90.00
_cell.angle_beta   90.00
_cell.angle_gamma   90.00
#
_symmetry.space_group_name_H-M   'P 1'
#
loop_
_entity.id
_entity.type
_entity.pdbx_description
1 polymer ?
#
loop_
_entity_poly.entity_id
_entity_poly.type
_entity_poly.pdbx_seq_one_letter_code
_entity_poly.pdbx_strand_id
1 'polypeptide(L)'
;MRTWREWFPRVLIESALVVFGILLALAADGWWESRKERRMAQQALDSFIREIRMNRESLRRIMPYPAELYSQFQALSDAGSVRTFDDLRKIEGFHGFRPAFLTDTAWRTALATGALTHMEYETVARLSALYTAQQRFVEMSQPDFIKGPGAWTEANIGSIVRSAAIYLADVTAGEEEMLVFYNTTLNTLGAGDDP
;
A
#
# COMPACT_ATOMS: atom_id res chain seq x y z
N MET A 1 -45.07 -18.32 -62.55
CA MET A 1 -43.80 -18.18 -61.81
C MET A 1 -43.46 -16.70 -61.65
N ARG A 2 -44.02 -15.99 -60.65
CA ARG A 2 -43.71 -14.55 -60.46
C ARG A 2 -43.65 -14.08 -58.99
N THR A 3 -43.91 -14.96 -58.02
CA THR A 3 -44.00 -14.63 -56.58
C THR A 3 -42.68 -14.77 -55.82
N TRP A 4 -41.69 -15.48 -56.38
CA TRP A 4 -40.39 -15.71 -55.72
C TRP A 4 -39.51 -14.45 -55.66
N ARG A 5 -39.66 -13.53 -56.62
CA ARG A 5 -38.83 -12.31 -56.74
C ARG A 5 -39.18 -11.23 -55.70
N GLU A 6 -40.39 -11.26 -55.16
CA GLU A 6 -40.87 -10.30 -54.15
C GLU A 6 -40.72 -10.84 -52.72
N TRP A 7 -40.76 -12.16 -52.53
CA TRP A 7 -40.58 -12.80 -51.23
C TRP A 7 -39.11 -12.77 -50.75
N PHE A 8 -38.16 -12.98 -51.65
CA PHE A 8 -36.73 -13.00 -51.32
C PHE A 8 -36.18 -11.68 -50.71
N PRO A 9 -36.44 -10.48 -51.28
CA PRO A 9 -35.98 -9.23 -50.68
C PRO A 9 -36.63 -8.96 -49.32
N ARG A 10 -37.89 -9.39 -49.13
CA ARG A 10 -38.58 -9.26 -47.85
C ARG A 10 -37.92 -10.10 -46.75
N VAL A 11 -37.65 -11.38 -47.03
CA VAL A 11 -36.97 -12.28 -46.07
C VAL A 11 -35.54 -11.81 -45.78
N LEU A 12 -34.82 -11.28 -46.78
CA LEU A 12 -33.50 -10.69 -46.58
C LEU A 12 -33.53 -9.47 -45.67
N ILE A 13 -34.49 -8.55 -45.87
CA ILE A 13 -34.64 -7.36 -45.01
C ILE A 13 -35.06 -7.76 -43.60
N GLU A 14 -36.00 -8.69 -43.44
CA GLU A 14 -36.42 -9.21 -42.13
C GLU A 14 -35.24 -9.88 -41.40
N SER A 15 -34.44 -10.70 -42.09
CA SER A 15 -33.24 -11.32 -41.52
C SER A 15 -32.18 -10.29 -41.16
N ALA A 16 -31.95 -9.29 -42.02
CA ALA A 16 -31.00 -8.21 -41.76
C ALA A 16 -31.41 -7.37 -40.55
N LEU A 17 -32.71 -7.09 -40.37
CA LEU A 17 -33.24 -6.39 -39.20
C LEU A 17 -33.06 -7.19 -37.91
N VAL A 18 -33.25 -8.51 -37.95
CA VAL A 18 -32.99 -9.40 -36.80
C VAL A 18 -31.51 -9.38 -36.43
N VAL A 19 -30.62 -9.55 -37.40
CA VAL A 19 -29.16 -9.48 -37.16
C VAL A 19 -28.77 -8.10 -36.63
N PHE A 20 -29.32 -7.03 -37.20
CA PHE A 20 -29.07 -5.66 -36.75
C PHE A 20 -29.55 -5.44 -35.30
N GLY A 21 -30.71 -5.97 -34.93
CA GLY A 21 -31.20 -5.94 -33.54
C GLY A 21 -30.27 -6.66 -32.56
N ILE A 22 -29.76 -7.83 -32.95
CA ILE A 22 -28.79 -8.59 -32.13
C ILE A 22 -27.47 -7.81 -31.99
N LEU A 23 -26.96 -7.22 -33.08
CA LEU A 23 -25.74 -6.41 -33.06
C LEU A 23 -25.89 -5.16 -32.18
N LEU A 24 -27.06 -4.49 -32.23
CA LEU A 24 -27.35 -3.36 -31.36
C LEU A 24 -27.41 -3.75 -29.88
N ALA A 25 -28.02 -4.89 -29.55
CA ALA A 25 -28.04 -5.41 -28.19
C ALA A 25 -26.62 -5.68 -27.68
N LEU A 26 -25.79 -6.37 -28.48
CA LEU A 26 -24.41 -6.66 -28.13
C LEU A 26 -23.56 -5.38 -27.95
N ALA A 27 -23.78 -4.38 -28.82
CA ALA A 27 -23.09 -3.09 -28.71
C ALA A 27 -23.52 -2.31 -27.47
N ALA A 28 -24.79 -2.34 -27.11
CA ALA A 28 -25.30 -1.73 -25.90
C ALA A 28 -24.72 -2.40 -24.64
N ASP A 29 -24.70 -3.74 -24.60
CA ASP A 29 -24.11 -4.50 -23.49
C ASP A 29 -22.61 -4.19 -23.34
N GLY A 30 -21.86 -4.18 -24.45
CA GLY A 30 -20.43 -3.84 -24.44
C GLY A 30 -20.14 -2.42 -23.93
N TRP A 31 -20.99 -1.46 -24.27
CA TRP A 31 -20.87 -0.09 -23.77
C TRP A 31 -21.14 0.01 -22.27
N TRP A 32 -22.17 -0.69 -21.78
CA TRP A 32 -22.51 -0.73 -20.36
C TRP A 32 -21.40 -1.40 -19.53
N GLU A 33 -20.87 -2.53 -19.99
CA GLU A 33 -19.79 -3.23 -19.29
C GLU A 33 -18.53 -2.36 -19.25
N SER A 34 -18.11 -1.79 -20.38
CA SER A 34 -16.96 -0.86 -20.42
C SER A 34 -17.10 0.30 -19.44
N ARG A 35 -18.32 0.83 -19.26
CA ARG A 35 -18.58 1.91 -18.30
C ARG A 35 -18.47 1.44 -16.85
N LYS A 36 -18.92 0.22 -16.55
CA LYS A 36 -18.82 -0.39 -15.23
C LYS A 36 -17.37 -0.69 -14.86
N GLU A 37 -16.59 -1.24 -15.80
CA GLU A 37 -15.16 -1.50 -15.65
C GLU A 37 -14.38 -0.23 -15.35
N ARG A 38 -14.59 0.84 -16.13
CA ARG A 38 -13.96 2.16 -15.88
C ARG A 38 -14.31 2.73 -14.52
N ARG A 39 -15.56 2.59 -14.07
CA ARG A 39 -15.98 3.03 -12.73
C ARG A 39 -15.28 2.25 -11.63
N MET A 40 -15.14 0.93 -11.79
CA MET A 40 -14.45 0.08 -10.82
C MET A 40 -12.96 0.45 -10.73
N ALA A 41 -12.30 0.65 -11.87
CA ALA A 41 -10.91 1.09 -11.93
C ALA A 41 -10.72 2.45 -11.23
N GLN A 42 -11.60 3.42 -11.50
CA GLN A 42 -11.54 4.74 -10.87
C GLN A 42 -11.76 4.66 -9.35
N GLN A 43 -12.76 3.90 -8.90
CA GLN A 43 -13.03 3.73 -7.47
C GLN A 43 -11.86 3.07 -6.73
N ALA A 44 -11.21 2.10 -7.36
CA ALA A 44 -10.00 1.48 -6.83
C ALA A 44 -8.85 2.49 -6.75
N LEU A 45 -8.61 3.25 -7.82
CA LEU A 45 -7.57 4.29 -7.86
C LEU A 45 -7.78 5.35 -6.76
N ASP A 46 -9.00 5.84 -6.59
CA ASP A 46 -9.32 6.80 -5.54
C ASP A 46 -9.08 6.21 -4.14
N SER A 47 -9.33 4.91 -3.97
CA SER A 47 -9.09 4.20 -2.72
C SER A 47 -7.59 4.05 -2.44
N PHE A 48 -6.79 3.74 -3.46
CA PHE A 48 -5.33 3.74 -3.36
C PHE A 48 -4.79 5.10 -2.95
N ILE A 49 -5.20 6.18 -3.63
CA ILE A 49 -4.75 7.53 -3.31
C ILE A 49 -5.07 7.91 -1.85
N ARG A 50 -6.29 7.60 -1.38
CA ARG A 50 -6.68 7.85 0.01
C ARG A 50 -5.83 7.05 1.00
N GLU A 51 -5.63 5.76 0.76
CA GLU A 51 -4.83 4.90 1.63
C GLU A 51 -3.37 5.35 1.68
N ILE A 52 -2.78 5.68 0.52
CA ILE A 52 -1.39 6.17 0.43
C ILE A 52 -1.23 7.47 1.23
N ARG A 53 -2.16 8.41 1.12
CA ARG A 53 -2.14 9.65 1.92
C ARG A 53 -2.25 9.37 3.42
N MET A 54 -3.14 8.47 3.81
CA MET A 54 -3.34 8.08 5.20
C MET A 54 -2.09 7.41 5.80
N ASN A 55 -1.47 6.50 5.06
CA ASN A 55 -0.25 5.82 5.47
C ASN A 55 0.92 6.80 5.57
N ARG A 56 1.12 7.65 4.56
CA ARG A 56 2.13 8.71 4.56
C ARG A 56 1.99 9.64 5.77
N GLU A 57 0.77 10.07 6.07
CA GLU A 57 0.51 10.93 7.22
C GLU A 57 0.71 10.21 8.55
N SER A 58 0.32 8.93 8.63
CA SER A 58 0.58 8.10 9.81
C SER A 58 2.08 7.93 10.08
N LEU A 59 2.87 7.78 9.01
CA LEU A 59 4.33 7.72 9.07
C LEU A 59 4.93 9.05 9.53
N ARG A 60 4.54 10.18 8.92
CA ARG A 60 4.99 11.53 9.33
C ARG A 60 4.73 11.82 10.81
N ARG A 61 3.59 11.38 11.34
CA ARG A 61 3.24 11.60 12.74
C ARG A 61 4.10 10.79 13.71
N ILE A 62 4.55 9.60 13.33
CA ILE A 62 5.31 8.73 14.23
C ILE A 62 6.83 8.96 14.13
N MET A 63 7.35 9.35 12.96
CA MET A 63 8.78 9.53 12.68
C MET A 63 9.62 10.26 13.74
N PRO A 64 9.14 11.35 14.39
CA PRO A 64 9.95 12.02 15.41
C PRO A 64 10.30 11.10 16.58
N TYR A 65 9.42 10.16 16.91
CA TYR A 65 9.57 9.31 18.09
C TYR A 65 10.69 8.26 17.97
N PRO A 66 10.78 7.43 16.91
CA PRO A 66 11.93 6.55 16.70
C PRO A 66 13.26 7.31 16.60
N ALA A 67 13.28 8.49 15.97
CA ALA A 67 14.47 9.31 15.84
C ALA A 67 14.97 9.86 17.20
N GLU A 68 14.05 10.33 18.04
CA GLU A 68 14.37 10.74 19.41
C GLU A 68 14.87 9.56 20.25
N LEU A 69 14.19 8.42 20.18
CA LEU A 69 14.64 7.21 20.87
C LEU A 69 16.01 6.73 20.38
N TYR A 70 16.29 6.83 19.09
CA TYR A 70 17.60 6.46 18.54
C TYR A 70 18.71 7.23 19.24
N SER A 71 18.56 8.56 19.37
CA SER A 71 19.55 9.41 20.03
C SER A 71 19.77 9.01 21.50
N GLN A 72 18.71 8.66 22.21
CA GLN A 72 18.78 8.22 23.60
C GLN A 72 19.46 6.86 23.73
N PHE A 73 19.06 5.88 22.93
CA PHE A 73 19.63 4.52 22.96
C PHE A 73 21.09 4.50 22.48
N GLN A 74 21.47 5.36 21.55
CA GLN A 74 22.86 5.55 21.14
C GLN A 74 23.71 6.08 22.30
N ALA A 75 23.26 7.15 22.97
CA ALA A 75 23.98 7.71 24.13
C ALA A 75 24.13 6.70 25.28
N LEU A 76 23.08 5.91 25.53
CA LEU A 76 23.10 4.84 26.54
C LEU A 76 24.04 3.68 26.17
N SER A 77 24.08 3.32 24.89
CA SER A 77 25.02 2.33 24.34
C SER A 77 26.46 2.78 24.54
N ASP A 78 26.78 4.02 24.18
CA ASP A 78 28.13 4.58 24.25
C ASP A 78 28.62 4.75 25.70
N ALA A 79 27.73 5.14 26.61
CA ALA A 79 28.03 5.30 28.03
C ALA A 79 28.16 3.96 28.79
N GLY A 80 27.60 2.86 28.26
CA GLY A 80 27.51 1.58 28.98
C GLY A 80 26.76 1.68 30.32
N SER A 81 25.84 2.65 30.43
CA SER A 81 25.17 3.05 31.66
C SER A 81 23.96 2.18 32.01
N VAL A 82 23.40 1.46 31.04
CA VAL A 82 22.26 0.55 31.24
C VAL A 82 22.77 -0.84 31.58
N ARG A 83 22.53 -1.27 32.82
CA ARG A 83 22.96 -2.61 33.30
C ARG A 83 21.79 -3.48 33.73
N THR A 84 20.66 -2.88 34.04
CA THR A 84 19.46 -3.58 34.50
C THR A 84 18.24 -3.21 33.66
N PHE A 85 17.20 -4.03 33.75
CA PHE A 85 15.90 -3.72 33.14
C PHE A 85 15.26 -2.45 33.71
N ASP A 86 15.54 -2.15 34.97
CA ASP A 86 15.01 -0.97 35.66
C ASP A 86 15.61 0.33 35.10
N ASP A 87 16.83 0.29 34.56
CA ASP A 87 17.48 1.42 33.90
C ASP A 87 16.79 1.75 32.56
N LEU A 88 16.34 0.72 31.81
CA LEU A 88 15.58 0.91 30.57
C LEU A 88 14.20 1.53 30.81
N ARG A 89 13.53 1.17 31.91
CA ARG A 89 12.21 1.72 32.27
C ARG A 89 12.26 3.19 32.70
N LYS A 90 13.44 3.67 33.10
CA LYS A 90 13.67 5.06 33.52
C LYS A 90 13.98 5.98 32.34
N ILE A 91 14.09 5.45 31.12
CA ILE A 91 14.26 6.24 29.90
C ILE A 91 12.99 7.09 29.72
N GLU A 92 13.17 8.41 29.79
CA GLU A 92 12.09 9.38 29.70
C GLU A 92 11.40 9.29 28.32
N GLY A 93 10.07 9.22 28.32
CA GLY A 93 9.28 9.13 27.10
C GLY A 93 9.30 7.75 26.41
N PHE A 94 9.97 6.73 26.98
CA PHE A 94 9.94 5.39 26.40
C PHE A 94 8.59 4.70 26.62
N HIS A 95 7.84 4.54 25.53
CA HIS A 95 6.54 3.85 25.47
C HIS A 95 6.57 2.63 24.53
N GLY A 96 7.73 1.98 24.42
CA GLY A 96 7.99 0.89 23.48
C GLY A 96 8.47 1.37 22.12
N PHE A 97 8.82 0.46 21.21
CA PHE A 97 9.40 0.82 19.91
C PHE A 97 8.40 1.36 18.88
N ARG A 98 7.09 1.10 19.06
CA ARG A 98 5.96 1.68 18.31
C ARG A 98 6.21 1.85 16.79
N PRO A 99 6.47 0.76 16.03
CA PRO A 99 6.60 0.87 14.58
C PRO A 99 5.32 1.43 13.95
N ALA A 100 5.46 2.09 12.81
CA ALA A 100 4.34 2.67 12.09
C ALA A 100 3.31 1.60 11.70
N PHE A 101 2.03 1.87 11.95
CA PHE A 101 0.94 1.03 11.47
C PHE A 101 0.51 1.49 10.08
N LEU A 102 0.74 0.66 9.07
CA LEU A 102 0.44 0.94 7.66
C LEU A 102 -0.57 -0.09 7.13
N THR A 103 -1.56 0.36 6.36
CA THR A 103 -2.59 -0.53 5.81
C THR A 103 -2.32 -0.87 4.34
N ASP A 104 -2.80 -2.04 3.92
CA ASP A 104 -2.77 -2.53 2.54
C ASP A 104 -4.17 -2.90 2.02
N THR A 105 -5.20 -2.31 2.60
CA THR A 105 -6.60 -2.68 2.36
C THR A 105 -7.01 -2.35 0.93
N ALA A 106 -6.55 -1.23 0.38
CA ALA A 106 -6.84 -0.86 -1.01
C ALA A 106 -6.27 -1.89 -1.98
N TRP A 107 -5.02 -2.33 -1.74
CA TRP A 107 -4.37 -3.38 -2.54
C TRP A 107 -5.12 -4.70 -2.49
N ARG A 108 -5.40 -5.19 -1.28
CA ARG A 108 -6.11 -6.47 -1.08
C ARG A 108 -7.53 -6.43 -1.64
N THR A 109 -8.23 -5.32 -1.50
CA THR A 109 -9.59 -5.15 -2.03
C THR A 109 -9.57 -5.13 -3.55
N ALA A 110 -8.65 -4.38 -4.17
CA ALA A 110 -8.54 -4.32 -5.62
C ALA A 110 -8.19 -5.68 -6.25
N LEU A 111 -7.35 -6.47 -5.57
CA LEU A 111 -7.05 -7.85 -5.97
C LEU A 111 -8.29 -8.74 -5.87
N ALA A 112 -9.03 -8.66 -4.75
CA ALA A 112 -10.21 -9.49 -4.50
C ALA A 112 -11.40 -9.16 -5.42
N THR A 113 -11.58 -7.89 -5.80
CA THR A 113 -12.66 -7.45 -6.69
C THR A 113 -12.31 -7.53 -8.16
N GLY A 114 -11.05 -7.81 -8.50
CA GLY A 114 -10.56 -7.79 -9.88
C GLY A 114 -10.36 -6.38 -10.45
N ALA A 115 -10.45 -5.32 -9.65
CA ALA A 115 -10.34 -3.95 -10.15
C ALA A 115 -9.02 -3.67 -10.90
N LEU A 116 -7.94 -4.38 -10.54
CA LEU A 116 -6.63 -4.25 -11.18
C LEU A 116 -6.65 -4.63 -12.67
N THR A 117 -7.55 -5.50 -13.12
CA THR A 117 -7.61 -5.93 -14.54
C THR A 117 -8.13 -4.83 -15.47
N HIS A 118 -8.75 -3.79 -14.91
CA HIS A 118 -9.32 -2.67 -15.66
C HIS A 118 -8.49 -1.39 -15.51
N MET A 119 -7.32 -1.47 -14.88
CA MET A 119 -6.39 -0.37 -14.70
C MET A 119 -5.25 -0.44 -15.71
N GLU A 120 -4.66 0.71 -16.02
CA GLU A 120 -3.46 0.78 -16.85
C GLU A 120 -2.32 -0.02 -16.22
N TYR A 121 -1.62 -0.80 -17.04
CA TYR A 121 -0.52 -1.66 -16.58
C TYR A 121 0.53 -0.90 -15.77
N GLU A 122 0.90 0.30 -16.24
CA GLU A 122 1.91 1.12 -15.57
C GLU A 122 1.46 1.57 -14.18
N THR A 123 0.18 1.90 -14.01
CA THR A 123 -0.41 2.23 -12.71
C THR A 123 -0.36 1.03 -11.77
N VAL A 124 -0.75 -0.16 -12.25
CA VAL A 124 -0.70 -1.40 -11.45
C VAL A 124 0.73 -1.74 -11.04
N ALA A 125 1.70 -1.63 -11.95
CA ALA A 125 3.11 -1.90 -11.67
C ALA A 125 3.67 -0.95 -10.60
N ARG A 126 3.33 0.34 -10.66
CA ARG A 126 3.75 1.34 -9.67
C ARG A 126 3.13 1.08 -8.30
N LEU A 127 1.83 0.79 -8.24
CA LEU A 127 1.16 0.42 -6.99
C LEU A 127 1.76 -0.86 -6.41
N SER A 128 1.99 -1.88 -7.24
CA SER A 128 2.64 -3.12 -6.81
C SER A 128 4.03 -2.86 -6.20
N ALA A 129 4.83 -2.01 -6.83
CA ALA A 129 6.15 -1.65 -6.30
C ALA A 129 6.05 -0.94 -4.94
N LEU A 130 5.11 0.00 -4.81
CA LEU A 130 4.87 0.72 -3.55
C LEU A 130 4.47 -0.23 -2.41
N TYR A 131 3.46 -1.08 -2.63
CA TYR A 131 2.98 -2.00 -1.60
C TYR A 131 4.01 -3.09 -1.27
N THR A 132 4.84 -3.49 -2.24
CA THR A 132 5.99 -4.38 -1.99
C THR A 132 7.03 -3.71 -1.09
N ALA A 133 7.37 -2.45 -1.35
CA ALA A 133 8.29 -1.69 -0.51
C ALA A 133 7.72 -1.51 0.91
N GLN A 134 6.44 -1.15 1.02
CA GLN A 134 5.72 -1.04 2.30
C GLN A 134 5.77 -2.34 3.09
N GLN A 135 5.50 -3.49 2.45
CA GLN A 135 5.55 -4.78 3.11
C GLN A 135 6.94 -5.08 3.67
N ARG A 136 7.99 -4.86 2.87
CA ARG A 136 9.39 -5.05 3.33
C ARG A 136 9.72 -4.16 4.51
N PHE A 137 9.30 -2.91 4.49
CA PHE A 137 9.48 -1.99 5.61
C PHE A 137 8.73 -2.46 6.88
N VAL A 138 7.50 -2.93 6.76
CA VAL A 138 6.72 -3.47 7.89
C VAL A 138 7.36 -4.72 8.47
N GLU A 139 7.92 -5.59 7.63
CA GLU A 139 8.66 -6.78 8.07
C GLU A 139 9.95 -6.41 8.80
N MET A 140 10.72 -5.46 8.25
CA MET A 140 11.97 -4.97 8.84
C MET A 140 11.76 -4.21 10.16
N SER A 141 10.67 -3.45 10.27
CA SER A 141 10.35 -2.64 11.46
C SER A 141 9.78 -3.46 12.63
N GLN A 142 9.78 -4.79 12.55
CA GLN A 142 9.47 -5.60 13.72
C GLN A 142 10.69 -5.73 14.64
N PRO A 143 10.55 -5.44 15.94
CA PRO A 143 11.66 -5.54 16.88
C PRO A 143 11.89 -7.01 17.27
N ASP A 144 12.45 -7.81 16.37
CA ASP A 144 12.63 -9.25 16.59
C ASP A 144 13.67 -9.57 17.68
N PHE A 145 14.60 -8.65 17.92
CA PHE A 145 15.64 -8.77 18.95
C PHE A 145 15.09 -8.85 20.39
N ILE A 146 13.82 -8.44 20.62
CA ILE A 146 13.17 -8.54 21.94
C ILE A 146 12.23 -9.75 22.09
N LYS A 147 12.07 -10.58 21.04
CA LYS A 147 11.12 -11.71 21.03
C LYS A 147 11.73 -13.04 21.49
N GLY A 148 13.06 -13.14 21.58
CA GLY A 148 13.76 -14.38 21.91
C GLY A 148 13.64 -14.80 23.40
N PRO A 149 13.67 -16.12 23.72
CA PRO A 149 13.76 -16.59 25.10
C PRO A 149 15.00 -16.02 25.78
N GLY A 150 14.83 -15.42 26.96
CA GLY A 150 15.94 -14.83 27.71
C GLY A 150 16.49 -13.52 27.13
N ALA A 151 15.81 -12.91 26.15
CA ALA A 151 16.19 -11.58 25.64
C ALA A 151 16.32 -10.59 26.81
N TRP A 152 15.32 -10.54 27.70
CA TRP A 152 15.23 -9.57 28.81
C TRP A 152 15.96 -9.97 30.10
N THR A 153 17.10 -10.65 30.00
CA THR A 153 17.95 -10.96 31.18
C THR A 153 18.99 -9.88 31.41
N GLU A 154 19.40 -9.64 32.67
CA GLU A 154 20.45 -8.66 33.02
C GLU A 154 21.75 -8.87 32.23
N ALA A 155 22.14 -10.13 32.01
CA ALA A 155 23.31 -10.49 31.22
C ALA A 155 23.24 -10.00 29.75
N ASN A 156 22.03 -9.84 29.22
CA ASN A 156 21.78 -9.47 27.83
C ASN A 156 21.37 -8.00 27.64
N ILE A 157 21.10 -7.25 28.71
CA ILE A 157 20.61 -5.86 28.63
C ILE A 157 21.53 -4.96 27.80
N GLY A 158 22.85 -5.04 27.99
CA GLY A 158 23.79 -4.26 27.18
C GLY A 158 23.75 -4.61 25.69
N SER A 159 23.46 -5.87 25.34
CA SER A 159 23.26 -6.28 23.94
C SER A 159 21.92 -5.76 23.41
N ILE A 160 20.86 -5.79 24.21
CA ILE A 160 19.55 -5.25 23.82
C ILE A 160 19.65 -3.76 23.49
N VAL A 161 20.35 -2.96 24.31
CA VAL A 161 20.50 -1.52 24.07
C VAL A 161 21.19 -1.24 22.74
N ARG A 162 22.27 -1.98 22.44
CA ARG A 162 22.95 -1.89 21.14
C ARG A 162 22.05 -2.32 19.98
N SER A 163 21.35 -3.45 20.13
CA SER A 163 20.41 -3.93 19.10
C SER A 163 19.25 -2.95 18.89
N ALA A 164 18.76 -2.31 19.94
CA ALA A 164 17.72 -1.29 19.88
C ALA A 164 18.20 -0.03 19.16
N ALA A 165 19.44 0.42 19.40
CA ALA A 165 20.03 1.56 18.69
C ALA A 165 20.15 1.26 17.18
N ILE A 166 20.64 0.07 16.81
CA ILE A 166 20.72 -0.37 15.40
C ILE A 166 19.32 -0.42 14.77
N TYR A 167 18.38 -1.09 15.45
CA TYR A 167 17.00 -1.20 14.99
C TYR A 167 16.34 0.18 14.78
N LEU A 168 16.52 1.12 15.72
CA LEU A 168 15.95 2.46 15.61
C LEU A 168 16.57 3.27 14.46
N ALA A 169 17.87 3.06 14.19
CA ALA A 169 18.53 3.64 13.01
C ALA A 169 17.93 3.10 11.70
N ASP A 170 17.78 1.78 11.60
CA ASP A 170 17.22 1.11 10.41
C ASP A 170 15.75 1.51 10.19
N VAL A 171 14.96 1.59 11.26
CA VAL A 171 13.57 2.07 11.19
C VAL A 171 13.53 3.51 10.71
N THR A 172 14.31 4.42 11.31
CA THR A 172 14.32 5.84 10.91
C THR A 172 14.68 6.01 9.45
N ALA A 173 15.72 5.31 8.96
CA ALA A 173 16.10 5.32 7.55
C ALA A 173 15.01 4.75 6.63
N GLY A 174 14.37 3.65 7.03
CA GLY A 174 13.25 3.06 6.29
C GLY A 174 12.01 3.95 6.24
N GLU A 175 11.72 4.70 7.30
CA GLU A 175 10.62 5.67 7.34
C GLU A 175 10.84 6.81 6.34
N GLU A 176 12.06 7.35 6.27
CA GLU A 176 12.44 8.37 5.29
C GLU A 176 12.28 7.86 3.84
N GLU A 177 12.80 6.66 3.57
CA GLU A 177 12.67 6.02 2.25
C GLU A 177 11.20 5.80 1.87
N MET A 178 10.38 5.30 2.80
CA MET A 178 8.94 5.10 2.57
C MET A 178 8.18 6.40 2.30
N LEU A 179 8.55 7.50 2.96
CA LEU A 179 7.98 8.82 2.63
C LEU A 179 8.30 9.23 1.19
N VAL A 180 9.53 8.98 0.71
CA VAL A 180 9.90 9.25 -0.68
C VAL A 180 9.04 8.40 -1.62
N PHE A 181 8.92 7.10 -1.38
CA PHE A 181 8.06 6.22 -2.18
C PHE A 181 6.60 6.70 -2.24
N TYR A 182 6.02 7.12 -1.11
CA TYR A 182 4.65 7.65 -1.08
C TYR A 182 4.53 8.95 -1.88
N ASN A 183 5.44 9.90 -1.69
CA ASN A 183 5.40 11.18 -2.39
C ASN A 183 5.59 10.99 -3.90
N THR A 184 6.58 10.20 -4.33
CA THR A 184 6.80 9.89 -5.74
C THR A 184 5.56 9.23 -6.34
N THR A 185 4.97 8.25 -5.66
CA THR A 185 3.77 7.57 -6.17
C THR A 185 2.60 8.55 -6.31
N LEU A 186 2.30 9.34 -5.28
CA LEU A 186 1.22 10.34 -5.32
C LEU A 186 1.43 11.35 -6.45
N ASN A 187 2.65 11.88 -6.62
CA ASN A 187 2.97 12.81 -7.70
C ASN A 187 2.74 12.17 -9.08
N THR A 188 3.20 10.94 -9.28
CA THR A 188 2.98 10.23 -10.57
C THR A 188 1.52 9.91 -10.85
N LEU A 189 0.69 9.76 -9.81
CA LEU A 189 -0.76 9.57 -9.94
C LEU A 189 -1.53 10.89 -10.10
N GLY A 190 -0.85 12.04 -10.19
CA GLY A 190 -1.49 13.36 -10.25
C GLY A 190 -2.20 13.74 -8.95
N ALA A 191 -1.82 13.11 -7.83
CA ALA A 191 -2.43 13.26 -6.52
C ALA A 191 -1.43 13.76 -5.46
N GLY A 192 -0.30 14.31 -5.91
CA GLY A 192 0.68 15.01 -5.08
C GLY A 192 0.08 16.20 -4.36
N ASP A 193 0.72 16.61 -3.27
CA ASP A 193 0.45 17.94 -2.73
C ASP A 193 1.17 18.92 -3.67
N ASP A 194 0.43 19.84 -4.32
CA ASP A 194 1.07 20.96 -5.05
C ASP A 194 1.99 21.72 -4.06
N PRO A 195 3.17 22.20 -4.52
CA PRO A 195 4.13 22.90 -3.67
C PRO A 195 3.55 24.14 -2.97
#